data_AF-A0A7X3MHX1-F1
#
_entry.id   AF-A0A7X3MHX1-F1
#
_cell.length_a   1.000
_cell.length_b   1.000
_cell.length_c   1.000
_cell.angle_alpha   90.00
_cell.angle_beta   90.00
_cell.angle_gamma   90.00
#
_symmetry.space_group_name_H-M   'P 1'
#
loop_
_entity.id
_entity.type
_entity.pdbx_description
1 polymer ?
#
loop_
_entity_poly.entity_id
_entity_poly.type
_entity_poly.pdbx_seq_one_letter_code
_entity_poly.pdbx_strand_id
1 'polypeptide(L)' 'MIYQKGSNLFNVAIYIRLSREDGDKEESDSVGNQRKLLTEYVNKHDDFILYDVYIDDGFTGTNFVEVR' A
#
# COMPACT_ATOMS: atom_id res chain seq x y z
N MET A 1 -11.52 -36.41 -15.57
CA MET A 1 -11.86 -35.00 -15.89
C MET A 1 -10.99 -34.13 -15.01
N ILE A 2 -9.93 -33.54 -15.57
CA ILE A 2 -9.03 -32.65 -14.82
C ILE A 2 -9.59 -31.25 -15.01
N TYR A 3 -10.14 -30.64 -13.96
CA TYR A 3 -10.54 -29.24 -14.01
C TYR A 3 -9.28 -28.39 -14.07
N GLN A 4 -8.98 -27.83 -15.24
CA GLN A 4 -7.96 -26.81 -15.38
C GLN A 4 -8.55 -25.54 -14.75
N LYS A 5 -8.21 -25.27 -13.49
CA LYS A 5 -8.52 -24.00 -12.83
C LYS A 5 -7.79 -22.93 -13.63
N GLY A 6 -8.52 -22.19 -14.46
CA GLY A 6 -7.94 -21.06 -15.19
C GLY A 6 -7.29 -20.13 -14.18
N SER A 7 -5.99 -19.86 -14.34
CA SER A 7 -5.27 -18.90 -13.51
C SER A 7 -5.74 -17.50 -13.88
N ASN A 8 -6.84 -17.07 -13.29
CA ASN A 8 -7.24 -15.67 -13.33
C ASN A 8 -6.16 -14.87 -12.60
N LEU A 9 -5.51 -13.95 -13.30
CA LEU A 9 -4.58 -13.01 -12.70
C LEU A 9 -5.35 -11.77 -12.26
N PHE A 10 -5.11 -11.32 -11.04
CA PHE A 10 -5.76 -10.17 -10.44
C PHE A 10 -4.75 -9.03 -10.27
N ASN A 11 -5.02 -7.90 -10.91
CA ASN A 11 -4.27 -6.68 -10.62
C ASN A 11 -4.69 -6.15 -9.25
N VAL A 12 -3.73 -5.96 -8.36
CA VAL A 12 -3.95 -5.48 -6.98
C VAL A 12 -3.07 -4.28 -6.69
N ALA A 13 -3.49 -3.43 -5.76
CA ALA A 13 -2.68 -2.32 -5.27
C ALA A 13 -2.59 -2.39 -3.75
N ILE A 14 -1.47 -1.92 -3.20
CA ILE A 14 -1.28 -1.78 -1.75
C ILE A 14 -1.65 -0.35 -1.36
N TYR A 15 -2.48 -0.18 -0.34
CA TYR A 15 -2.78 1.14 0.25
C TYR A 15 -2.32 1.15 1.70
N ILE A 16 -1.50 2.14 2.05
CA ILE A 16 -0.96 2.34 3.39
C ILE A 16 -1.43 3.70 3.87
N ARG A 17 -2.03 3.78 5.05
CA ARG A 17 -2.45 5.04 5.65
C ARG A 17 -1.87 5.20 7.04
N LEU A 18 -1.35 6.38 7.34
CA LEU A 18 -0.91 6.73 8.67
C LEU A 18 -2.08 7.24 9.51
N SER A 19 -2.26 6.65 10.70
CA SER A 19 -3.17 7.16 11.72
C SER A 19 -2.43 8.24 12.52
N ARG A 20 -2.80 9.51 12.32
CA ARG A 20 -2.36 10.59 13.19
C ARG A 20 -3.13 10.55 14.51
N GLU A 21 -2.62 9.78 15.45
CA GLU A 21 -3.01 9.84 16.86
C GLU A 21 -1.75 10.18 17.67
N ASP A 22 -1.60 11.48 17.95
CA ASP A 22 -0.56 12.13 18.73
C ASP A 22 0.86 12.18 18.15
N GLY A 23 1.37 13.42 18.08
CA GLY A 23 2.64 13.77 17.49
C GLY A 23 3.85 13.15 18.19
N ASP A 24 4.95 13.11 17.44
CA ASP A 24 6.30 12.70 17.86
C ASP A 24 6.59 11.18 17.96
N LYS A 25 5.88 10.32 17.23
CA LYS A 25 6.38 8.97 16.94
C LYS A 25 6.74 8.84 15.46
N GLU A 26 7.87 8.20 15.19
CA GLU A 26 8.42 7.98 13.85
C GLU A 26 7.40 7.27 12.94
N GLU A 27 6.59 8.07 12.23
CA GLU A 27 5.58 7.60 11.27
C GLU A 27 6.22 6.67 10.20
N SER A 28 7.49 6.90 9.87
CA SER A 28 8.28 6.13 8.90
C SER A 28 8.39 4.63 9.22
N ASP A 29 8.55 4.25 10.49
CA ASP A 29 8.70 2.85 10.88
C ASP A 29 7.41 2.06 10.65
N SER A 30 6.26 2.73 10.84
CA SER A 30 4.95 2.12 10.62
C SER A 30 4.62 1.94 9.13
N VAL A 31 5.04 2.86 8.26
CA VAL A 31 4.91 2.71 6.80
C VAL A 31 5.76 1.55 6.29
N GLY A 32 7.03 1.50 6.72
CA GLY A 32 7.95 0.45 6.34
C GLY A 32 7.44 -0.94 6.72
N ASN A 33 6.93 -1.08 7.95
CA ASN A 33 6.37 -2.34 8.44
C ASN A 33 5.08 -2.74 7.69
N GLN A 34 4.16 -1.80 7.45
CA GLN A 34 2.93 -2.06 6.70
C GLN A 34 3.24 -2.47 5.25
N ARG A 35 4.18 -1.78 4.59
CA ARG A 35 4.61 -2.13 3.24
C ARG A 35 5.16 -3.55 3.18
N LYS A 36 6.00 -3.93 4.15
CA LYS A 36 6.59 -5.26 4.22
C LYS A 36 5.51 -6.34 4.36
N LEU A 37 4.60 -6.18 5.32
CA LEU A 37 3.52 -7.14 5.58
C LEU A 37 2.61 -7.32 4.36
N LEU A 38 2.20 -6.21 3.73
CA LEU A 38 1.30 -6.25 2.57
C LEU A 38 2.00 -6.83 1.33
N THR A 39 3.28 -6.52 1.13
CA THR A 39 4.07 -7.10 0.04
C THR A 39 4.28 -8.61 0.23
N GLU A 40 4.59 -9.06 1.46
CA GLU A 40 4.70 -10.48 1.78
C GLU A 40 3.37 -11.22 1.57
N TYR A 41 2.24 -10.58 1.85
CA TYR A 41 0.92 -11.14 1.57
C TYR A 41 0.72 -11.31 0.05
N VAL A 42 0.90 -10.24 -0.73
CA VAL A 42 0.75 -10.29 -2.20
C VAL A 42 1.66 -11.36 -2.82
N ASN A 43 2.92 -11.47 -2.37
CA ASN A 43 3.87 -12.45 -2.89
C ASN A 43 3.52 -13.92 -2.56
N LYS A 44 2.61 -14.18 -1.61
CA LYS A 44 2.12 -15.53 -1.31
C LYS A 44 0.96 -15.95 -2.21
N HIS A 45 0.46 -15.06 -3.05
CA HIS A 45 -0.65 -15.27 -3.96
C HIS A 45 -0.15 -15.29 -5.41
N ASP A 46 0.01 -16.49 -5.98
CA ASP A 46 0.49 -16.68 -7.36
C ASP A 46 -0.46 -16.09 -8.42
N ASP A 47 -1.69 -15.76 -8.03
CA ASP A 47 -2.72 -15.15 -8.86
C ASP A 47 -2.73 -13.62 -8.79
N PHE A 48 -1.84 -12.98 -8.02
CA PHE A 48 -1.80 -11.52 -7.88
C PHE A 48 -0.68 -10.87 -8.71
N ILE A 49 -1.01 -9.73 -9.32
CA ILE A 49 -0.08 -8.83 -9.99
C ILE A 49 -0.14 -7.50 -9.25
N LEU A 50 0.95 -7.14 -8.55
CA LEU A 50 1.04 -5.84 -7.90
C LEU A 50 1.14 -4.73 -8.97
N TYR A 51 0.13 -3.88 -9.03
CA TYR A 51 0.05 -2.72 -9.91
C TYR A 51 0.83 -1.53 -9.34
N ASP A 52 0.51 -1.11 -8.10
CA ASP A 52 1.12 0.05 -7.47
C ASP A 52 0.97 0.03 -5.93
N VAL A 53 1.68 0.93 -5.25
CA VAL A 53 1.60 1.16 -3.80
C VAL A 53 1.28 2.62 -3.53
N TYR A 54 0.12 2.87 -2.93
CA TYR A 54 -0.37 4.19 -2.53
C TYR A 54 -0.15 4.42 -1.04
N ILE A 55 0.44 5.57 -0.68
CA ILE A 55 0.71 5.95 0.71
C ILE A 55 -0.01 7.25 1.00
N ASP A 56 -0.90 7.22 1.99
CA ASP A 56 -1.61 8.36 2.55
C ASP A 56 -1.02 8.66 3.93
N ASP A 57 -0.08 9.60 3.97
CA ASP A 57 0.57 10.08 5.18
C ASP A 57 -0.21 11.21 5.87
N GLY A 58 -1.44 11.51 5.43
CA GLY A 58 -2.25 12.57 5.99
C GLY A 58 -1.72 13.99 5.72
N PHE A 59 -0.74 14.17 4.82
CA PHE A 59 -0.15 15.49 4.50
C PHE A 59 -0.61 16.12 3.17
N THR A 60 -1.62 15.57 2.50
CA THR A 60 -2.09 16.14 1.23
C THR A 60 -3.20 17.17 1.44
N GLY A 61 -2.82 18.40 1.86
CA GLY A 61 -3.82 19.47 2.00
C GLY A 61 -3.40 20.91 2.31
N THR A 62 -2.13 21.25 2.55
CA THR A 62 -1.75 22.64 2.90
C THR A 62 -0.45 23.16 2.31
N ASN A 63 0.07 22.58 1.23
CA ASN A 63 1.07 23.28 0.41
C ASN A 63 0.36 24.17 -0.61
N PHE A 64 -0.23 25.27 -0.12
CA PHE A 64 -0.50 26.45 -0.94
C PHE A 64 0.89 27.02 -1.29
N VAL A 65 1.47 26.56 -2.40
CA VAL A 65 2.64 27.25 -2.95
C VAL A 65 2.15 28.61 -3.41
N GLU A 66 2.45 29.64 -2.62
CA GLU A 66 2.25 31.03 -3.01
C GLU A 66 2.99 31.23 -4.33
N VAL A 67 2.25 31.27 -5.43
CA VAL A 67 2.78 31.68 -6.73
C VAL A 67 2.97 33.19 -6.62
N ARG A 68 4.19 33.61 -6.28
CA ARG A 68 4.66 34.96 -6.59
C ARG A 68 5.24 35.00 -7.99
#